data_AF-A0A929T4X9-F1
#
_entry.id   AF-A0A929T4X9-F1
#
_cell.length_a   1.000
_cell.length_b   1.000
_cell.length_c   1.000
_cell.angle_alpha   90.00
_cell.angle_beta   90.00
_cell.angle_gamma   90.00
#
_symmetry.space_group_name_H-M   'P 1'
#
loop_
_entity.id
_entity.type
_entity.pdbx_description
1 polymer ?
#
loop_
_entity_poly.entity_id
_entity_poly.type
_entity_poly.pdbx_seq_one_letter_code
_entity_poly.pdbx_strand_id
1 'polypeptide(L)'
;MGFFDFFKKKDINEGLRAYRAEARAILIDVREQKEYAEGHLPHSRNIPLGRIDLVESMIPDKEVPLFLYCEKGARAEKAARKLADLGYQKVTAIGGVETYGGKLEKGIKTKSLQSQVSASQMRKNMPWLNQKKIPRI
;
A
#
# COMPACT_ATOMS: atom_id res chain seq x y z
N MET A 1 7.23 30.33 3.81
CA MET A 1 7.62 28.94 3.52
C MET A 1 6.75 28.41 2.40
N GLY A 2 7.30 28.19 1.20
CA GLY A 2 6.55 27.61 0.07
C GLY A 2 6.35 26.11 0.27
N PHE A 3 5.12 25.69 0.56
CA PHE A 3 4.78 24.33 1.01
C PHE A 3 4.28 23.41 -0.12
N PHE A 4 4.23 23.91 -1.36
CA PHE A 4 3.63 23.19 -2.49
C PHE A 4 4.59 23.10 -3.68
N ASP A 5 5.73 22.44 -3.53
CA ASP A 5 6.58 21.99 -4.67
C ASP A 5 5.94 20.78 -5.39
N PHE A 6 4.61 20.78 -5.43
CA PHE A 6 3.78 19.74 -6.01
C PHE A 6 3.82 19.76 -7.56
N PHE A 7 4.29 20.87 -8.12
CA PHE A 7 4.36 21.14 -9.55
C PHE A 7 5.70 20.79 -10.21
N LYS A 8 6.66 20.18 -9.50
CA LYS A 8 7.88 19.67 -10.16
C LYS A 8 7.56 18.41 -10.95
N LYS A 9 8.06 18.41 -12.19
CA LYS A 9 7.91 17.43 -13.28
C LYS A 9 7.51 16.01 -12.85
N LYS A 10 6.43 15.51 -13.47
CA LYS A 10 5.81 14.20 -13.24
C LYS A 10 6.57 13.06 -13.91
N ASP A 11 7.85 12.93 -13.58
CA ASP A 11 8.66 11.81 -14.05
C ASP A 11 8.66 10.69 -13.01
N ILE A 12 7.93 9.62 -13.33
CA ILE A 12 7.84 8.44 -12.46
C ILE A 12 9.20 7.82 -12.17
N ASN A 13 10.13 7.89 -13.12
CA ASN A 13 11.49 7.42 -12.96
C ASN A 13 12.29 8.25 -11.94
N GLU A 14 12.11 9.58 -11.95
CA GLU A 14 12.75 10.47 -10.98
C GLU A 14 12.16 10.27 -9.58
N GLY A 15 10.84 10.19 -9.49
CA GLY A 15 10.15 9.89 -8.24
C GLY A 15 10.55 8.54 -7.64
N LEU A 16 10.73 7.51 -8.47
CA LEU A 16 11.24 6.21 -8.02
C LEU A 16 12.69 6.25 -7.55
N ARG A 17 13.53 7.10 -8.14
CA ARG A 17 14.90 7.33 -7.63
C ARG A 17 14.87 7.98 -6.26
N ALA A 18 14.01 8.97 -6.05
CA ALA A 18 13.83 9.61 -4.74
C ALA A 18 13.28 8.62 -3.70
N TYR A 19 12.28 7.82 -4.07
CA TYR A 19 11.76 6.73 -3.24
C TYR A 19 12.87 5.76 -2.82
N ARG A 20 13.76 5.36 -3.73
CA ARG A 20 14.88 4.46 -3.43
C ARG A 20 15.96 5.10 -2.55
N ALA A 21 16.11 6.42 -2.59
CA ALA A 21 17.07 7.13 -1.75
C ALA A 21 16.60 7.21 -0.28
N GLU A 22 15.31 7.02 -0.04
CA GLU A 22 14.67 7.25 1.25
C GLU A 22 14.18 5.92 1.83
N ALA A 23 14.91 5.38 2.80
CA ALA A 23 14.66 4.02 3.33
C ALA A 23 13.28 3.86 4.00
N ARG A 24 12.67 4.95 4.46
CA ARG A 24 11.34 4.96 5.12
C ARG A 24 10.21 5.36 4.18
N ALA A 25 10.50 5.64 2.91
CA ALA A 25 9.49 6.07 1.97
C ALA A 25 8.45 4.99 1.71
N ILE A 26 7.20 5.42 1.49
CA ILE A 26 6.10 4.53 1.15
C ILE A 26 5.54 4.93 -0.21
N LEU A 27 5.44 3.94 -1.08
CA LEU A 27 4.88 4.09 -2.41
C LEU A 27 3.40 3.71 -2.40
N ILE A 28 2.53 4.61 -2.85
CA ILE A 28 1.07 4.45 -2.82
C ILE A 28 0.50 4.55 -4.24
N ASP A 29 -0.28 3.54 -4.63
CA ASP A 29 -1.02 3.50 -5.88
C ASP A 29 -2.46 3.95 -5.63
N VAL A 30 -2.89 5.04 -6.26
CA VAL A 30 -4.23 5.61 -6.06
C VAL A 30 -5.29 5.13 -7.05
N ARG A 31 -4.95 4.14 -7.88
CA ARG A 31 -5.86 3.51 -8.84
C ARG A 31 -6.83 2.53 -8.16
N GLU A 32 -7.76 2.00 -8.93
CA GLU A 32 -8.65 0.96 -8.45
C GLU A 32 -7.90 -0.37 -8.24
N GLN A 33 -8.40 -1.21 -7.33
CA GLN A 33 -7.79 -2.51 -7.02
C GLN A 33 -7.68 -3.43 -8.26
N LYS A 34 -8.63 -3.31 -9.20
CA LYS A 34 -8.62 -4.08 -10.44
C LYS A 34 -7.41 -3.72 -11.31
N GLU A 35 -7.19 -2.43 -11.54
CA GLU A 35 -6.04 -1.90 -12.29
C GLU A 35 -4.71 -2.28 -11.61
N TYR A 36 -4.69 -2.25 -10.27
CA TYR A 36 -3.52 -2.64 -9.50
C TYR A 36 -3.19 -4.12 -9.66
N ALA A 37 -4.19 -5.00 -9.69
CA ALA A 37 -3.98 -6.44 -9.88
C ALA A 37 -3.40 -6.79 -11.27
N GLU A 38 -3.76 -6.02 -12.30
CA GLU A 38 -3.27 -6.19 -13.67
C GLU A 38 -1.78 -5.84 -13.83
N GLY A 39 -1.28 -4.89 -13.03
CA GLY A 39 0.12 -4.52 -12.97
C GLY A 39 0.37 -3.27 -12.13
N HIS A 40 1.32 -3.35 -11.20
CA HIS A 40 1.69 -2.25 -10.30
C HIS A 40 3.20 -2.24 -10.02
N LEU A 41 3.67 -1.18 -9.38
CA LEU A 41 5.07 -1.07 -8.98
C LEU A 41 5.36 -1.97 -7.77
N PRO A 42 6.50 -2.68 -7.74
CA PRO A 42 6.89 -3.49 -6.59
C PRO A 42 6.94 -2.63 -5.31
N HIS A 43 6.54 -3.21 -4.17
CA HIS A 43 6.49 -2.53 -2.86
C HIS A 43 5.49 -1.36 -2.74
N SER A 44 4.66 -1.12 -3.76
CA SER A 44 3.56 -0.16 -3.65
C SER A 44 2.40 -0.71 -2.83
N ARG A 45 1.63 0.17 -2.19
CA ARG A 45 0.35 -0.16 -1.54
C ARG A 45 -0.79 0.47 -2.31
N ASN A 46 -1.81 -0.32 -2.65
CA ASN A 46 -3.00 0.23 -3.30
C ASN A 46 -3.93 0.90 -2.29
N ILE A 47 -4.21 2.19 -2.50
CA ILE A 47 -5.15 2.99 -1.73
C ILE A 47 -5.93 3.87 -2.71
N PRO A 48 -7.10 3.44 -3.19
CA PRO A 48 -7.90 4.19 -4.16
C PRO A 48 -8.18 5.61 -3.67
N LEU A 49 -8.21 6.58 -4.59
CA LEU A 49 -8.48 8.00 -4.27
C LEU A 49 -9.74 8.22 -3.41
N GLY A 50 -10.78 7.40 -3.61
CA GLY A 50 -12.02 7.45 -2.85
C GLY A 50 -11.91 6.95 -1.39
N ARG A 51 -10.79 6.30 -1.04
CA ARG A 51 -10.50 5.77 0.30
C ARG A 51 -9.15 6.26 0.84
N ILE A 52 -8.70 7.44 0.40
CA ILE A 52 -7.41 8.00 0.80
C ILE A 52 -7.33 8.27 2.31
N ASP A 53 -8.47 8.46 2.96
CA ASP A 53 -8.60 8.64 4.41
C ASP A 53 -8.10 7.41 5.19
N LEU A 54 -8.10 6.22 4.57
CA LEU A 54 -7.55 5.00 5.17
C LEU A 54 -6.01 5.06 5.34
N VAL A 55 -5.34 6.02 4.71
CA VAL A 55 -3.89 6.22 4.89
C VAL A 55 -3.59 6.53 6.36
N GLU A 56 -4.42 7.31 7.06
CA GLU A 56 -4.19 7.63 8.48
C GLU A 56 -4.22 6.39 9.38
N SER A 57 -5.09 5.43 9.09
CA SER A 57 -5.12 4.16 9.83
C SER A 57 -3.95 3.23 9.48
N MET A 58 -3.39 3.33 8.27
CA MET A 58 -2.31 2.47 7.80
C MET A 58 -0.90 3.04 8.05
N ILE A 59 -0.78 4.36 8.07
CA ILE A 59 0.46 5.14 8.19
C ILE A 59 0.15 6.29 9.15
N PRO A 60 0.11 6.05 10.46
CA PRO A 60 -0.14 7.11 11.44
C PRO A 60 0.98 8.16 11.46
N ASP A 61 2.19 7.78 11.03
CA ASP A 61 3.35 8.67 10.96
C ASP A 61 3.26 9.67 9.78
N LYS A 62 2.84 10.91 10.09
CA LYS A 62 2.69 12.00 9.11
C LYS A 62 4.02 12.59 8.58
N GLU A 63 5.13 12.22 9.20
CA GLU A 63 6.49 12.61 8.79
C GLU A 63 7.08 11.68 7.73
N VAL A 64 6.44 10.53 7.50
CA VAL A 64 6.91 9.55 6.52
C VAL A 64 6.72 10.10 5.11
N PRO A 65 7.76 10.07 4.26
CA PRO A 65 7.65 10.50 2.88
C PRO A 65 6.77 9.54 2.06
N LEU A 66 5.68 10.08 1.55
CA LEU A 66 4.69 9.37 0.75
C LEU A 66 4.85 9.73 -0.72
N PHE A 67 5.08 8.70 -1.54
CA PHE A 67 5.17 8.83 -2.99
C PHE A 67 3.90 8.25 -3.62
N LEU A 68 3.10 9.09 -4.26
CA LEU A 68 1.82 8.71 -4.85
C LEU A 68 1.93 8.63 -6.36
N TYR A 69 1.36 7.59 -6.96
CA TYR A 69 1.28 7.47 -8.41
C TYR A 69 -0.09 6.94 -8.86
N CYS A 70 -0.41 7.23 -10.12
CA CYS A 70 -1.67 6.91 -10.78
C CYS A 70 -1.35 6.31 -12.16
N GLU A 71 -2.36 6.08 -13.00
CA GLU A 71 -2.20 5.83 -14.43
C GLU A 71 -1.55 7.01 -15.17
N LYS A 72 -2.15 8.21 -15.12
CA LYS A 72 -1.69 9.43 -15.82
C LYS A 72 -1.24 10.58 -14.90
N GLY A 73 -1.19 10.35 -13.60
CA GLY A 73 -0.81 11.37 -12.59
C GLY A 73 -1.96 12.20 -12.02
N ALA A 74 -3.03 12.51 -12.76
CA ALA A 74 -4.10 13.40 -12.28
C ALA A 74 -4.80 12.97 -10.97
N ARG A 75 -5.01 11.66 -10.76
CA ARG A 75 -5.59 11.15 -9.49
C ARG A 75 -4.59 11.27 -8.34
N ALA A 76 -3.29 11.08 -8.61
CA ALA A 76 -2.24 11.18 -7.59
C ALA A 76 -2.14 12.62 -7.04
N GLU A 77 -2.41 13.62 -7.87
CA GLU A 77 -2.45 15.02 -7.43
C GLU A 77 -3.59 15.34 -6.48
N LYS A 78 -4.78 14.84 -6.80
CA LYS A 78 -5.93 14.98 -5.92
C LYS A 78 -5.69 14.27 -4.59
N ALA A 79 -5.10 13.08 -4.63
CA ALA A 79 -4.76 12.33 -3.41
C ALA A 79 -3.70 13.06 -2.58
N ALA A 80 -2.66 13.59 -3.21
CA ALA A 80 -1.59 14.30 -2.52
C ALA A 80 -2.10 15.55 -1.82
N ARG A 81 -2.99 16.31 -2.49
CA ARG A 81 -3.62 17.48 -1.88
C ARG A 81 -4.50 17.13 -0.68
N LYS A 82 -5.26 16.03 -0.76
CA LYS A 82 -6.03 15.52 0.38
C LYS A 82 -5.12 15.10 1.54
N LEU A 83 -4.01 14.41 1.25
CA LEU A 83 -3.05 14.02 2.28
C LEU A 83 -2.35 15.22 2.92
N ALA A 84 -2.03 16.25 2.14
CA ALA A 84 -1.52 17.50 2.68
C ALA A 84 -2.54 18.16 3.63
N ASP A 85 -3.83 18.14 3.29
CA ASP A 85 -4.92 18.63 4.14
C ASP A 85 -5.06 17.83 5.45
N LEU A 86 -4.84 16.52 5.40
CA LEU A 86 -4.77 15.64 6.57
C LEU A 86 -3.50 15.84 7.43
N GLY A 87 -2.57 16.71 7.01
CA GLY A 87 -1.37 17.07 7.75
C GLY A 87 -0.12 16.23 7.43
N TYR A 88 -0.13 15.46 6.34
CA TYR A 88 1.10 14.82 5.86
C TYR A 88 2.04 15.86 5.27
N GLN A 89 3.25 15.94 5.81
CA GLN A 89 4.19 17.01 5.47
C GLN A 89 5.01 16.69 4.22
N LYS A 90 5.23 15.40 3.93
CA LYS A 90 6.11 14.93 2.87
C LYS A 90 5.33 14.08 1.87
N VAL A 91 4.57 14.72 0.99
CA VAL A 91 3.76 14.04 0.00
C VAL A 91 4.19 14.47 -1.40
N THR A 92 4.55 13.50 -2.24
CA THR A 92 5.04 13.74 -3.59
C THR A 92 4.26 12.89 -4.58
N ALA A 93 3.63 13.53 -5.57
CA ALA A 93 3.04 12.78 -6.68
C ALA A 93 4.10 12.57 -7.76
N ILE A 94 4.42 11.31 -8.02
CA ILE A 94 5.46 10.93 -8.99
C ILE A 94 4.91 10.68 -10.40
N GLY A 95 3.60 10.90 -10.60
CA GLY A 95 2.99 10.88 -11.93
C GLY A 95 2.32 9.56 -12.30
N GLY A 96 2.48 9.15 -13.56
CA GLY A 96 1.73 8.08 -14.21
C GLY A 96 2.54 6.80 -14.45
N VAL A 97 1.98 5.63 -14.12
CA VAL A 97 2.57 4.32 -14.42
C VAL A 97 2.55 3.98 -15.91
N GLU A 98 1.75 4.68 -16.72
CA GLU A 98 1.75 4.53 -18.18
C GLU A 98 3.12 4.83 -18.81
N THR A 99 3.85 5.81 -18.26
CA THR A 99 5.19 6.19 -18.75
C THR A 99 6.30 5.40 -18.09
N TYR A 100 5.97 4.45 -17.21
CA TYR A 100 6.96 3.60 -16.57
C TYR A 100 7.41 2.48 -17.50
N GLY A 101 8.63 2.62 -18.05
CA GLY A 101 9.24 1.61 -18.92
C GLY A 101 9.88 0.41 -18.20
N GLY A 102 9.65 0.26 -16.89
CA GLY A 102 10.29 -0.79 -16.08
C GLY A 102 9.41 -2.03 -15.86
N LYS A 103 9.87 -2.94 -15.00
CA LYS A 103 9.14 -4.16 -14.66
C LYS A 103 8.00 -3.86 -13.68
N LEU A 104 6.77 -4.17 -14.08
CA LEU A 104 5.59 -4.16 -13.22
C LEU A 104 5.39 -5.54 -12.59
N GLU A 105 5.03 -5.58 -11.31
CA GLU A 105 4.55 -6.79 -10.65
C GLU A 105 3.06 -6.97 -10.90
N LYS A 106 2.65 -8.20 -11.19
CA LYS A 106 1.24 -8.56 -11.38
C LYS A 106 0.75 -9.39 -10.19
N GLY A 107 -0.49 -9.16 -9.77
CA GLY A 107 -1.13 -9.89 -8.68
C GLY A 107 -0.91 -9.30 -7.30
N ILE A 108 -1.93 -9.37 -6.45
CA ILE A 108 -1.89 -8.80 -5.10
C ILE A 108 -1.05 -9.73 -4.23
N LYS A 109 0.21 -9.38 -3.94
CA LYS A 109 0.97 -10.02 -2.86
C LYS A 109 0.36 -9.56 -1.53
N THR A 110 -0.78 -10.11 -1.17
CA THR A 110 -1.17 -10.13 0.23
C THR A 110 -0.02 -10.85 0.92
N LYS A 111 0.71 -10.17 1.80
CA LYS A 111 1.43 -10.90 2.85
C LYS A 111 0.32 -11.62 3.60
N SER A 112 0.04 -12.86 3.20
CA SER A 112 -0.83 -13.75 3.92
C SER A 112 -0.18 -13.92 5.29
N LEU A 113 -0.68 -13.15 6.27
CA LEU A 113 -0.46 -13.38 7.69
C LEU A 113 -0.85 -14.81 8.12
N GLN A 114 -1.42 -15.61 7.22
CA GLN A 114 -1.72 -17.03 7.39
C GLN A 114 -0.47 -17.93 7.36
N SER A 115 0.70 -17.47 6.89
CA SER A 115 1.90 -18.33 6.85
C SER A 115 2.69 -18.43 8.16
N GLN A 116 2.24 -17.79 9.25
CA GLN A 116 2.89 -17.93 10.57
C GLN A 116 2.07 -18.71 11.61
N VAL A 117 0.82 -19.10 11.31
CA VAL A 117 0.11 -20.02 12.18
C VAL A 117 0.51 -21.44 11.77
N SER A 118 1.72 -21.82 12.20
CA SER A 118 2.21 -23.20 12.14
C SER A 118 1.09 -24.15 12.56
N ALA A 119 0.80 -25.13 11.70
CA ALA A 119 -0.10 -26.27 11.92
C ALA A 119 0.22 -27.10 13.19
N SER A 120 1.18 -26.67 14.01
CA SER A 120 1.61 -27.26 15.27
C SER A 120 0.81 -26.72 16.49
N GLN A 121 0.25 -25.50 16.43
CA GLN A 121 -0.40 -24.88 17.60
C GLN A 121 -1.87 -25.30 17.79
N MET A 122 -2.57 -25.80 16.76
CA MET A 122 -4.01 -26.09 16.83
C MET A 122 -4.39 -27.46 17.40
N ARG A 123 -3.44 -28.39 17.60
CA ARG A 123 -3.76 -29.74 18.14
C ARG A 123 -3.61 -29.87 19.65
N LYS A 124 -3.01 -28.90 20.35
CA LYS A 124 -2.70 -29.02 21.79
C LYS A 124 -3.75 -28.42 22.73
N ASN A 125 -4.74 -27.67 22.23
CA ASN A 125 -5.66 -26.90 23.08
C ASN A 125 -7.16 -27.25 22.89
N MET A 126 -7.47 -28.50 22.53
CA MET A 126 -8.84 -29.02 22.46
C MET A 126 -9.05 -30.18 23.47
N PRO A 127 -9.19 -29.91 24.77
CA PRO A 127 -9.35 -30.94 25.80
C PRO A 127 -10.76 -31.57 25.88
N TRP A 128 -11.70 -31.25 24.98
CA TRP A 128 -13.09 -31.72 25.02
C TRP A 128 -13.45 -32.84 24.03
N LEU A 129 -12.55 -33.24 23.13
CA LEU A 129 -12.89 -34.23 22.07
C LEU A 129 -12.66 -35.70 22.46
N ASN A 130 -12.20 -36.00 23.68
CA ASN A 130 -11.86 -37.39 24.06
C ASN A 130 -12.60 -37.93 25.28
N GLN A 131 -13.84 -37.51 25.54
CA GLN A 131 -14.69 -38.19 26.51
C GLN A 131 -16.14 -38.22 26.05
N LYS A 132 -16.54 -39.34 25.45
CA LYS A 132 -17.77 -40.06 25.81
C LYS A 132 -17.75 -41.46 25.19
N LYS A 133 -17.34 -42.42 26.03
CA LYS A 133 -17.73 -43.83 25.94
C LYS A 133 -19.21 -43.92 25.60
N ILE A 134 -19.53 -44.62 24.52
CA ILE A 134 -20.87 -45.10 24.23
C ILE A 134 -21.03 -46.41 25.01
N PRO A 135 -21.89 -46.50 26.04
CA PRO A 135 -22.27 -47.80 26.57
C PRO A 135 -23.18 -48.50 25.56
N ARG A 136 -22.75 -49.68 25.10
CA ARG A 136 -23.60 -50.67 24.45
C ARG A 136 -24.69 -51.09 25.44
N ILE A 137 -25.94 -50.94 25.04
CA ILE A 137 -27.09 -51.71 25.55
C ILE A 137 -27.70 -52.44 24.36
#